data_AF-A0A970SWG8-F1
#
_entry.id   AF-A0A970SWG8-F1
#
_cell.length_a   1.000
_cell.length_b   1.000
_cell.length_c   1.000
_cell.angle_alpha   90.00
_cell.angle_beta   90.00
_cell.angle_gamma   90.00
#
_symmetry.space_group_name_H-M   'P 1'
#
loop_
_entity.id
_entity.type
_entity.pdbx_description
1 polymer ?
#
loop_
_entity_poly.entity_id
_entity_poly.type
_entity_poly.pdbx_seq_one_letter_code
_entity_poly.pdbx_strand_id
1 'polypeptide(L)'
;YKVELHFGNRICRGEGFLDTGNHLRDPLTRRPVLVAEYELLRGCIPSDCRAIMEKSHDPNDILEALGSSSWAYRLRLIPYTSIGQKSGMMVGFRCDQIIVEPGSLPSLHKNLVVGVYLDKLTVEDDYQLLIPSEILQTA
;
A
#
# COMPACT_ATOMS: atom_id res chain seq x y z
N TYR A 1 8.71 2.42 -12.31
CA TYR A 1 7.49 1.95 -13.00
C TYR A 1 6.39 2.93 -12.63
N LYS A 2 5.66 3.50 -13.58
CA LYS A 2 4.54 4.37 -13.22
C LYS A 2 3.41 3.52 -12.64
N VAL A 3 2.90 3.93 -11.48
CA VAL A 3 1.78 3.26 -10.80
C VAL A 3 0.66 4.24 -10.57
N GLU A 4 -0.57 3.83 -10.89
CA GLU A 4 -1.80 4.54 -10.56
C GLU A 4 -2.67 3.70 -9.61
N LEU A 5 -3.05 4.28 -8.47
CA LEU A 5 -3.86 3.67 -7.43
C LEU A 5 -5.23 4.36 -7.38
N HIS A 6 -6.31 3.58 -7.45
CA HIS A 6 -7.69 4.07 -7.41
C HIS A 6 -8.40 3.67 -6.12
N PHE A 7 -8.88 4.67 -5.39
CA PHE A 7 -9.74 4.51 -4.22
C PHE A 7 -11.03 5.29 -4.44
N GLY A 8 -12.05 4.61 -4.98
CA GLY A 8 -13.29 5.24 -5.45
C GLY A 8 -13.00 6.26 -6.55
N ASN A 9 -13.34 7.52 -6.30
CA ASN A 9 -13.07 8.64 -7.20
C ASN A 9 -11.71 9.32 -6.98
N ARG A 10 -10.88 8.79 -6.09
CA ARG A 10 -9.58 9.36 -5.74
C ARG A 10 -8.46 8.56 -6.36
N ILE A 11 -7.47 9.27 -6.88
CA ILE A 11 -6.38 8.68 -7.66
C ILE A 11 -5.05 9.21 -7.16
N CYS A 12 -4.11 8.29 -6.90
CA CYS A 12 -2.75 8.61 -6.49
C CYS A 12 -1.79 8.00 -7.51
N ARG A 13 -0.72 8.72 -7.82
CA ARG A 13 0.27 8.33 -8.82
C ARG A 13 1.66 8.49 -8.25
N GLY A 14 2.56 7.59 -8.63
CA GLY A 14 3.98 7.73 -8.32
C GLY A 14 4.82 6.67 -9.01
N GLU A 15 6.10 6.67 -8.65
CA GLU A 15 7.07 5.75 -9.18
C GLU A 15 7.20 4.53 -8.26
N GLY A 16 7.08 3.34 -8.84
CA GLY A 16 7.26 2.07 -8.15
C GLY A 16 8.53 1.35 -8.56
N PHE A 17 9.16 0.71 -7.59
CA PHE A 17 10.31 -0.17 -7.74
C PHE A 17 9.86 -1.63 -7.73
N LEU A 18 10.38 -2.44 -8.65
CA LEU A 18 10.12 -3.87 -8.68
C LEU A 18 10.93 -4.55 -7.58
N ASP A 19 10.27 -4.92 -6.49
CA ASP A 19 10.90 -5.55 -5.34
C ASP A 19 10.61 -7.05 -5.32
N THR A 20 11.60 -7.84 -5.76
CA THR A 20 11.54 -9.30 -5.71
C THR A 20 11.61 -9.86 -4.29
N GLY A 21 12.02 -9.06 -3.30
CA GLY A 21 12.05 -9.41 -1.89
C GLY A 21 10.70 -9.23 -1.18
N ASN A 22 9.77 -8.47 -1.78
CA ASN A 22 8.46 -8.24 -1.21
C ASN A 22 7.54 -9.46 -1.41
N HIS A 23 7.40 -10.25 -0.34
CA HIS A 23 6.53 -11.43 -0.28
C HIS A 23 5.27 -11.19 0.57
N LEU A 24 4.91 -9.93 0.84
CA LEU A 24 3.74 -9.58 1.63
C LEU A 24 2.47 -10.14 0.99
N ARG A 25 1.56 -10.63 1.85
CA ARG A 25 0.28 -11.22 1.44
C ARG A 25 -0.85 -10.60 2.22
N ASP A 26 -1.94 -10.29 1.54
CA ASP A 26 -3.21 -10.00 2.18
C ASP A 26 -3.66 -11.27 2.92
N PRO A 27 -3.84 -11.26 4.26
CA PRO A 27 -4.22 -12.44 5.01
C PRO A 27 -5.57 -13.03 4.58
N LEU A 28 -6.47 -12.21 4.03
CA LEU A 28 -7.81 -12.67 3.63
C LEU A 28 -7.82 -13.28 2.23
N THR A 29 -7.14 -12.66 1.27
CA THR A 29 -7.19 -13.08 -0.14
C THR A 29 -5.95 -13.85 -0.60
N ARG A 30 -4.88 -13.85 0.19
CA ARG A 30 -3.55 -14.41 -0.13
C ARG A 30 -2.91 -13.81 -1.38
N ARG A 31 -3.43 -12.68 -1.87
CA ARG A 31 -2.87 -11.95 -3.01
C ARG A 31 -1.68 -11.08 -2.58
N PRO A 32 -0.76 -10.75 -3.51
CA PRO A 32 0.37 -9.87 -3.23
C PRO A 32 -0.07 -8.50 -2.74
N VAL A 33 0.77 -7.87 -1.90
CA VAL A 33 0.53 -6.54 -1.35
C VAL A 33 1.59 -5.58 -1.89
N LEU A 34 1.14 -4.49 -2.53
CA LEU A 34 2.04 -3.38 -2.84
C LEU A 34 2.30 -2.60 -1.56
N VAL A 35 3.49 -2.05 -1.40
CA VAL A 35 3.75 -1.09 -0.33
C VAL A 35 3.83 0.29 -0.94
N ALA A 36 3.22 1.29 -0.33
CA ALA A 36 3.33 2.67 -0.74
C ALA A 36 3.60 3.57 0.46
N GLU A 37 4.39 4.61 0.25
CA GLU A 37 4.59 5.66 1.24
C GLU A 37 3.27 6.37 1.57
N TYR A 38 3.10 6.71 2.83
CA TYR A 38 1.95 7.46 3.31
C TYR A 38 1.80 8.79 2.58
N GLU A 39 2.90 9.52 2.37
CA GLU A 39 2.86 10.83 1.70
C GLU A 39 2.30 10.74 0.28
N LEU A 40 2.61 9.69 -0.47
CA LEU A 40 1.98 9.44 -1.78
C LEU A 40 0.48 9.18 -1.65
N LEU A 41 0.08 8.38 -0.66
CA LEU A 41 -1.32 8.00 -0.44
C LEU A 41 -2.16 9.13 0.17
N ARG A 42 -1.53 10.11 0.81
CA ARG A 42 -2.19 11.19 1.57
C ARG A 42 -3.24 11.94 0.75
N GLY A 43 -2.97 12.16 -0.53
CA GLY A 43 -3.92 12.79 -1.47
C GLY A 43 -5.21 11.98 -1.69
N CYS A 44 -5.16 10.66 -1.53
CA CYS A 44 -6.28 9.74 -1.72
C CYS A 44 -7.00 9.38 -0.43
N ILE A 45 -6.31 9.41 0.71
CA ILE A 45 -6.88 9.01 1.99
C ILE A 45 -7.87 10.08 2.50
N PRO A 46 -9.06 9.70 3.02
CA PRO A 46 -10.01 10.62 3.66
C PRO A 46 -9.42 11.39 4.84
N SER A 47 -9.97 12.57 5.14
CA SER A 47 -9.43 13.47 6.16
C SER A 47 -9.45 12.85 7.57
N ASP A 48 -10.49 12.07 7.89
CA ASP A 48 -10.58 11.31 9.14
C ASP A 48 -9.48 10.25 9.24
N CYS A 49 -9.22 9.50 8.17
CA CYS A 49 -8.12 8.53 8.13
C CYS A 49 -6.75 9.21 8.20
N ARG A 50 -6.54 10.32 7.49
CA ARG A 50 -5.28 11.10 7.57
C ARG A 50 -4.99 11.57 8.98
N ALA A 51 -5.98 12.14 9.65
CA ALA A 51 -5.84 12.62 11.02
C ALA A 51 -5.41 11.50 11.99
N ILE A 52 -5.89 10.27 11.76
CA ILE A 52 -5.48 9.09 12.55
C ILE A 52 -4.02 8.73 12.25
N MET A 53 -3.65 8.64 10.96
CA MET A 53 -2.30 8.24 10.54
C MET A 53 -1.22 9.26 10.92
N GLU A 54 -1.58 10.53 11.07
CA GLU A 54 -0.66 11.60 11.51
C GLU A 54 -0.49 11.67 13.04
N LYS A 55 -1.35 10.97 13.81
CA LYS A 55 -1.38 11.04 15.28
C LYS A 55 -0.55 9.94 15.96
N SER A 56 -0.42 8.77 15.34
CA SER A 56 0.33 7.64 15.88
C SER A 56 1.14 6.95 14.79
N HIS A 57 2.27 6.37 15.19
CA HIS A 57 3.09 5.50 14.34
C HIS A 57 2.99 4.02 14.76
N ASP A 58 2.27 3.70 15.84
CA ASP A 58 2.05 2.31 16.25
C ASP A 58 0.94 1.67 15.38
N PRO A 59 1.22 0.56 14.68
CA PRO A 59 0.24 -0.08 13.80
C PRO A 59 -1.04 -0.54 14.50
N ASN A 60 -0.99 -0.91 15.78
CA ASN A 60 -2.17 -1.37 16.52
C ASN A 60 -3.07 -0.20 16.90
N ASP A 61 -2.49 0.91 17.37
CA ASP A 61 -3.23 2.14 17.66
C ASP A 61 -3.91 2.69 16.40
N ILE A 62 -3.18 2.70 15.27
CA ILE A 62 -3.70 3.14 13.98
C ILE A 62 -4.85 2.22 13.55
N LEU A 63 -4.69 0.90 13.68
CA LEU A 63 -5.73 -0.06 13.31
C LEU A 63 -7.01 0.14 14.13
N GLU A 64 -6.89 0.26 15.45
CA GLU A 64 -8.02 0.46 16.35
C GLU A 64 -8.80 1.73 15.98
N ALA A 65 -8.08 2.85 15.81
CA ALA A 65 -8.69 4.12 15.44
C ALA A 65 -9.31 4.09 14.03
N LEU A 66 -8.64 3.49 13.04
CA LEU A 66 -9.15 3.38 11.67
C LEU A 66 -10.38 2.48 11.57
N GLY A 67 -10.59 1.56 12.53
CA GLY A 67 -11.77 0.70 12.59
C GLY A 67 -13.09 1.47 12.67
N SER A 68 -13.07 2.73 13.10
CA SER A 68 -14.25 3.62 13.14
C SER A 68 -14.27 4.67 12.03
N SER A 69 -13.31 4.63 11.09
CA SER A 69 -13.18 5.61 10.02
C SER A 69 -14.05 5.29 8.80
N SER A 70 -14.18 6.26 7.89
CA SER A 70 -14.85 6.11 6.61
C SER A 70 -14.27 5.00 5.72
N TRP A 71 -13.02 4.58 5.96
CA TRP A 71 -12.33 3.49 5.25
C TRP A 71 -12.19 2.20 6.07
N ALA A 72 -12.90 2.04 7.19
CA ALA A 72 -12.86 0.83 8.00
C ALA A 72 -13.05 -0.47 7.17
N TYR A 73 -13.94 -0.47 6.17
CA TYR A 73 -14.18 -1.63 5.31
C TYR A 73 -13.04 -1.96 4.33
N ARG A 74 -12.12 -1.02 4.09
CA ARG A 74 -10.93 -1.19 3.26
C ARG A 74 -9.74 -1.68 4.06
N LEU A 75 -9.79 -1.55 5.39
CA LEU A 75 -8.68 -1.78 6.28
C LEU A 75 -8.20 -3.23 6.24
N ARG A 76 -6.89 -3.42 6.24
CA ARG A 76 -6.21 -4.70 6.34
C ARG A 76 -5.05 -4.56 7.32
N LEU A 77 -4.88 -5.58 8.14
CA LEU A 77 -3.70 -5.72 8.98
C LEU A 77 -2.84 -6.83 8.38
N ILE A 78 -1.63 -6.49 7.97
CA ILE A 78 -0.74 -7.35 7.20
C ILE A 78 0.45 -7.71 8.10
N PRO A 79 0.58 -8.99 8.50
CA PRO A 79 1.76 -9.45 9.20
C PRO A 79 2.96 -9.50 8.23
N TYR A 80 4.13 -9.11 8.72
CA TYR A 80 5.37 -9.19 7.96
C TYR A 80 6.56 -9.57 8.82
N THR A 81 7.62 -10.00 8.14
CA THR A 81 8.92 -10.29 8.73
C THR A 81 9.98 -9.57 7.92
N SER A 82 10.89 -8.88 8.61
CA SER A 82 12.04 -8.23 8.01
C SER A 82 13.29 -8.49 8.85
N ILE A 83 14.45 -8.12 8.30
CA ILE A 83 15.71 -8.17 9.04
C ILE A 83 15.58 -7.17 10.20
N GLY A 84 15.69 -7.67 11.44
CA GLY A 84 15.52 -6.86 12.66
C GLY A 84 14.10 -6.86 13.24
N GLN A 85 13.08 -7.35 12.52
CA GLN A 85 11.70 -7.40 13.02
C GLN A 85 11.02 -8.72 12.65
N LYS A 86 10.94 -9.63 13.64
CA LYS A 86 10.43 -11.00 13.41
C LYS A 86 8.90 -11.10 13.31
N SER A 87 8.16 -10.15 13.92
CA SER A 87 6.70 -10.13 13.98
C SER A 87 6.15 -8.72 13.78
N GLY A 88 6.45 -8.12 12.62
CA GLY A 88 5.98 -6.80 12.26
C GLY A 88 4.52 -6.82 11.81
N MET A 89 3.82 -5.70 12.01
CA MET A 89 2.45 -5.50 11.55
C MET A 89 2.37 -4.22 10.73
N MET A 90 1.69 -4.28 9.60
CA MET A 90 1.50 -3.15 8.69
C MET A 90 0.02 -2.94 8.43
N VAL A 91 -0.42 -1.69 8.46
CA VAL A 91 -1.77 -1.32 8.03
C VAL A 91 -1.79 -1.19 6.51
N GLY A 92 -2.84 -1.68 5.88
CA GLY A 92 -3.06 -1.51 4.44
C GLY A 92 -4.50 -1.17 4.11
N PHE A 93 -4.71 -0.64 2.91
CA PHE A 93 -6.02 -0.34 2.37
C PHE A 93 -6.26 -1.16 1.10
N ARG A 94 -7.42 -1.80 1.01
CA ARG A 94 -7.89 -2.38 -0.24
C ARG A 94 -8.13 -1.26 -1.25
N CYS A 95 -7.34 -1.29 -2.31
CA CYS A 95 -7.44 -0.45 -3.49
C CYS A 95 -8.42 -1.07 -4.48
N ASP A 96 -9.24 -0.25 -5.13
CA ASP A 96 -10.24 -0.75 -6.07
C ASP A 96 -9.57 -1.23 -7.36
N GLN A 97 -8.57 -0.47 -7.82
CA GLN A 97 -7.81 -0.77 -9.01
C GLN A 97 -6.39 -0.21 -8.91
N ILE A 98 -5.44 -1.01 -9.37
CA ILE A 98 -4.02 -0.67 -9.51
C ILE A 98 -3.64 -0.85 -10.96
N ILE A 99 -3.03 0.17 -11.55
CA ILE A 99 -2.48 0.14 -12.89
C ILE A 99 -0.98 0.29 -12.77
N VAL A 100 -0.22 -0.63 -13.36
CA VAL A 100 1.25 -0.56 -13.43
C VAL A 100 1.66 -0.51 -14.90
N GLU A 101 2.46 0.50 -15.26
CA GLU A 101 2.93 0.71 -16.63
C GLU A 101 4.40 0.26 -16.78
N PRO A 102 4.67 -0.89 -17.43
CA PRO A 102 6.02 -1.36 -17.74
C PRO A 102 6.62 -0.75 -19.01
N GLY A 103 5.96 0.24 -19.64
CA GLY A 103 6.36 0.85 -20.91
C GLY A 103 5.83 0.16 -22.18
N SER A 104 5.16 -1.01 -22.04
CA SER A 104 4.45 -1.70 -23.11
C SER A 104 2.93 -1.72 -22.84
N LEU A 105 2.39 -2.86 -22.40
CA LEU A 105 0.97 -3.00 -22.03
C LEU A 105 0.81 -2.80 -20.52
N PRO A 106 -0.10 -1.91 -20.05
CA PRO A 106 -0.37 -1.74 -18.64
C PRO A 106 -0.95 -3.01 -18.01
N SER A 107 -0.48 -3.36 -16.82
CA SER A 107 -1.07 -4.42 -15.99
C SER A 107 -2.15 -3.83 -15.09
N LEU A 108 -3.37 -4.36 -15.16
CA LEU A 108 -4.51 -3.90 -14.39
C LEU A 108 -4.92 -4.93 -13.34
N HIS A 109 -4.92 -4.52 -12.08
CA HIS A 109 -5.26 -5.38 -10.95
C HIS A 109 -6.37 -4.77 -10.12
N LYS A 110 -7.50 -5.48 -9.98
CA LYS A 110 -8.61 -5.05 -9.13
C LYS A 110 -8.49 -5.61 -7.71
N ASN A 111 -8.98 -4.88 -6.71
CA ASN A 111 -9.11 -5.36 -5.33
C ASN A 111 -7.80 -5.89 -4.72
N LEU A 112 -6.67 -5.24 -5.00
CA LEU A 112 -5.40 -5.51 -4.33
C LEU A 112 -5.24 -4.61 -3.10
N VAL A 113 -4.42 -5.05 -2.16
CA VAL A 113 -4.12 -4.28 -0.94
C VAL A 113 -2.84 -3.49 -1.16
N VAL A 114 -2.87 -2.22 -0.73
CA VAL A 114 -1.69 -1.37 -0.62
C VAL A 114 -1.37 -1.21 0.86
N GLY A 115 -0.28 -1.80 1.31
CA GLY A 115 0.31 -1.59 2.62
C GLY A 115 0.89 -0.17 2.72
N VAL A 116 0.70 0.47 3.86
CA VAL A 116 1.14 1.84 4.09
C VAL A 116 2.46 1.81 4.86
N TYR A 117 3.48 2.43 4.29
CA TYR A 117 4.73 2.72 4.95
C TYR A 117 4.73 4.19 5.39
N LEU A 118 4.94 4.46 6.68
CA LEU A 118 4.81 5.82 7.23
C LEU A 118 6.05 6.69 7.00
N ASP A 119 7.18 6.07 6.66
CA ASP A 119 8.44 6.74 6.35
C ASP A 119 8.72 6.74 4.83
N LYS A 120 9.90 7.20 4.45
CA LYS A 120 10.39 7.18 3.07
C LYS A 120 11.14 5.90 2.74
N LEU A 121 10.85 5.32 1.57
CA LEU A 121 11.55 4.15 1.02
C LEU A 121 12.95 4.52 0.52
N THR A 122 13.13 5.74 0.02
CA THR A 122 14.42 6.26 -0.46
C THR A 122 14.70 7.66 0.05
N VAL A 123 15.97 8.04 0.13
CA VAL A 123 16.36 9.40 0.53
C VAL A 123 16.14 10.40 -0.61
N GLU A 124 16.32 9.95 -1.86
CA GLU A 124 16.27 10.79 -3.07
C GLU A 124 14.90 10.81 -3.77
N ASP A 125 13.88 10.18 -3.17
CA ASP A 125 12.52 10.05 -3.73
C ASP A 125 12.49 9.40 -5.14
N ASP A 126 13.40 8.45 -5.40
CA ASP A 126 13.48 7.71 -6.67
C ASP A 126 12.21 6.89 -6.95
N TYR A 127 11.60 6.36 -5.88
CA TYR A 127 10.35 5.63 -5.91
C TYR A 127 9.64 5.74 -4.56
N GLN A 128 8.30 5.66 -4.61
CA GLN A 128 7.40 5.76 -3.46
C GLN A 128 6.55 4.49 -3.28
N LEU A 129 6.72 3.50 -4.18
CA LEU A 129 6.05 2.21 -4.09
C LEU A 129 7.01 1.03 -4.26
N LEU A 130 6.73 -0.06 -3.56
CA LEU A 130 7.30 -1.38 -3.82
C LEU A 130 6.26 -2.26 -4.52
N ILE A 131 6.63 -2.78 -5.69
CA ILE A 131 5.79 -3.62 -6.54
C ILE A 131 6.30 -5.07 -6.41
N PRO A 132 5.51 -5.99 -5.83
CA PRO A 132 5.78 -7.42 -5.89
C PRO A 132 5.90 -7.91 -7.34
N SER A 133 6.87 -8.80 -7.60
CA SER A 133 7.13 -9.31 -8.95
C SER A 133 5.92 -10.01 -9.61
N GLU A 134 5.07 -10.64 -8.82
CA GLU A 134 3.84 -11.30 -9.27
C GLU A 134 2.85 -10.38 -10.00
N ILE A 135 2.89 -9.08 -9.70
CA ILE A 135 2.00 -8.08 -10.31
C ILE A 135 2.33 -7.85 -11.79
N LEU A 136 3.59 -8.06 -12.18
CA LEU A 136 4.05 -7.91 -13.56
C LEU A 136 4.02 -9.23 -14.34
N GLN A 137 3.92 -10.38 -13.66
CA GLN A 137 4.01 -11.71 -14.26
C GLN A 137 2.65 -12.27 -14.72
N THR A 138 1.56 -11.55 -14.47
CA THR A 138 0.22 -11.94 -14.91
C THR A 138 -0.05 -11.35 -16.29
N ALA A 139 0.51 -11.99 -17.31
CA ALA A 139 0.14 -11.85 -18.71
C ALA A 139 -0.76 -13.01 -19.14
#